data_AF-A0A0W8DY76-F1
#
_entry.id   AF-A0A0W8DY76-F1
#
_cell.length_a   1.000
_cell.length_b   1.000
_cell.length_c   1.000
_cell.angle_alpha   90.00
_cell.angle_beta   90.00
_cell.angle_gamma   90.00
#
_symmetry.space_group_name_H-M   'P 1'
#
loop_
_entity.id
_entity.type
_entity.pdbx_description
1 polymer ?
#
loop_
_entity_poly.entity_id
_entity_poly.type
_entity_poly.pdbx_seq_one_letter_code
_entity_poly.pdbx_strand_id
1 'polypeptide(L)'
;MDELEKRAIGAGVVTYDGLQPALIQCLQSTGLTNLAEKLSNGTESTVTVEDDNQLPSIPSLCWGGRFRRVPPDFQLPDCSVAALWVSWMCGNASKKLPPLRMLDGRDMPSRNLQKRLSDARYLMTSIESEAKPTGLWQANPTHEDAVKIFTSCASISTIPDRTAQRRKRRSGQLSWTTVVALHRRSNRPQNHE
;
A
#
# COMPACT_ATOMS: atom_id res chain seq x y z
N MET A 1 -33.08 -35.59 -27.23
CA MET A 1 -31.85 -34.93 -27.70
C MET A 1 -30.78 -35.06 -26.59
N ASP A 2 -30.51 -36.28 -26.13
CA ASP A 2 -29.72 -36.46 -24.89
C ASP A 2 -28.84 -37.73 -24.92
N GLU A 3 -29.04 -38.60 -25.92
CA GLU A 3 -28.28 -39.85 -26.10
C GLU A 3 -27.14 -39.70 -27.12
N LEU A 4 -27.35 -38.87 -28.14
CA LEU A 4 -26.34 -38.50 -29.15
C LEU A 4 -25.23 -37.62 -28.55
N GLU A 5 -25.58 -36.68 -27.67
CA GLU A 5 -24.59 -35.82 -26.99
C GLU A 5 -23.73 -36.62 -26.00
N LYS A 6 -24.33 -37.53 -25.22
CA LYS A 6 -23.59 -38.43 -24.31
C LYS A 6 -22.61 -39.35 -25.08
N ARG A 7 -22.99 -39.81 -26.28
CA ARG A 7 -22.11 -40.57 -27.17
C ARG A 7 -20.97 -39.73 -27.75
N ALA A 8 -21.22 -38.47 -28.10
CA ALA A 8 -20.20 -37.57 -28.64
C ALA A 8 -19.13 -37.20 -27.61
N ILE A 9 -19.52 -37.00 -26.34
CA ILE A 9 -18.60 -36.71 -25.22
C ILE A 9 -17.69 -37.92 -24.93
N GLY A 10 -18.23 -39.15 -24.98
CA GLY A 10 -17.45 -40.38 -24.76
C GLY A 10 -16.47 -40.74 -25.89
N ALA A 11 -16.67 -40.21 -27.09
CA ALA A 11 -15.88 -40.53 -28.29
C ALA A 11 -14.78 -39.48 -28.60
N GLY A 12 -14.67 -38.40 -27.83
CA GLY A 12 -13.68 -37.33 -28.07
C GLY A 12 -13.94 -36.49 -29.33
N VAL A 13 -15.15 -36.56 -29.90
CA VAL A 13 -15.56 -35.91 -31.16
C VAL A 13 -16.16 -34.52 -30.89
N VAL A 14 -15.68 -33.81 -29.87
CA VAL A 14 -16.08 -32.42 -29.69
C VAL A 14 -15.29 -31.59 -30.70
N THR A 15 -15.91 -31.29 -31.84
CA THR A 15 -15.30 -30.42 -32.84
C THR A 15 -15.16 -29.02 -32.24
N TYR A 16 -14.05 -28.36 -32.56
CA TYR A 16 -13.80 -26.95 -32.20
C TYR A 16 -15.00 -26.06 -32.55
N ASP A 17 -15.64 -26.34 -33.69
CA ASP A 17 -16.81 -25.64 -34.21
C ASP A 17 -18.06 -25.74 -33.32
N GLY A 18 -18.20 -26.79 -32.50
CA GLY A 18 -19.30 -26.90 -31.54
C GLY A 18 -18.96 -26.27 -30.19
N LEU A 19 -17.69 -26.32 -29.79
CA LEU A 19 -17.23 -25.85 -28.48
C LEU A 19 -17.09 -24.32 -28.42
N GLN A 20 -16.59 -23.70 -29.49
CA GLN A 20 -16.45 -22.25 -29.58
C GLN A 20 -17.79 -21.50 -29.40
N PRO A 21 -18.88 -21.82 -30.13
CA PRO A 21 -20.15 -21.14 -29.94
C PRO A 21 -20.75 -21.40 -28.55
N ALA A 22 -20.59 -22.61 -28.00
CA ALA A 22 -21.06 -22.92 -26.65
C ALA A 22 -20.35 -22.08 -25.57
N LEU A 23 -19.02 -21.92 -25.67
CA LEU A 23 -18.27 -21.04 -24.77
C LEU A 23 -18.69 -19.57 -24.89
N ILE A 24 -18.84 -19.07 -26.12
CA ILE A 24 -19.29 -17.69 -26.36
C ILE A 24 -20.66 -17.46 -25.75
N GLN A 25 -21.60 -18.37 -25.96
CA GLN A 25 -22.95 -18.27 -25.41
C GLN A 25 -22.95 -18.28 -23.87
N CYS A 26 -22.13 -19.14 -23.24
CA CYS A 26 -21.98 -19.16 -21.79
C CYS A 26 -21.37 -17.86 -21.24
N LEU A 27 -20.41 -17.26 -21.94
CA LEU A 27 -19.81 -15.99 -21.52
C LEU A 27 -20.77 -14.80 -21.72
N GLN A 28 -21.61 -14.85 -22.75
CA GLN A 28 -22.66 -13.84 -22.99
C GLN A 28 -23.80 -13.95 -21.97
N SER A 29 -24.28 -15.16 -21.68
CA SER A 29 -25.38 -15.39 -20.73
C SER A 29 -25.03 -15.00 -19.30
N THR A 30 -23.76 -15.12 -18.92
CA THR A 30 -23.23 -14.66 -17.63
C THR A 30 -22.98 -13.15 -17.57
N GLY A 31 -23.16 -12.43 -18.70
CA GLY A 31 -22.89 -11.00 -18.79
C GLY A 31 -21.40 -10.63 -18.73
N LEU A 32 -20.49 -11.60 -18.79
CA LEU A 32 -19.05 -11.40 -18.71
C LEU A 32 -18.52 -10.59 -19.90
N THR A 33 -19.12 -10.74 -21.09
CA THR A 33 -18.75 -9.95 -22.28
C THR A 33 -18.96 -8.45 -22.07
N ASN A 34 -20.07 -8.05 -21.43
CA ASN A 34 -20.35 -6.66 -21.11
C ASN A 34 -19.35 -6.08 -20.10
N LEU A 35 -18.85 -6.90 -19.17
CA LEU A 35 -17.81 -6.49 -18.23
C LEU A 35 -16.45 -6.33 -18.92
N ALA A 36 -16.10 -7.25 -19.82
CA ALA A 36 -14.89 -7.15 -20.63
C ALA A 36 -14.90 -5.89 -21.50
N GLU A 37 -16.03 -5.58 -22.16
CA GLU A 37 -16.20 -4.37 -22.95
C GLU A 37 -16.08 -3.10 -22.10
N LYS A 38 -16.72 -3.06 -20.92
CA LYS A 38 -16.59 -1.94 -19.97
C LYS A 38 -15.15 -1.75 -19.49
N LEU A 39 -14.42 -2.84 -19.27
CA LEU A 39 -13.00 -2.78 -18.88
C LEU A 39 -12.11 -2.33 -20.04
N SER A 40 -12.41 -2.74 -21.28
CA SER A 40 -11.64 -2.33 -22.46
C SER A 40 -11.90 -0.87 -22.85
N ASN A 41 -13.14 -0.41 -22.74
CA ASN A 41 -13.55 0.95 -23.06
C ASN A 41 -13.22 1.94 -21.94
N GLY A 42 -12.88 1.45 -20.74
CA GLY A 42 -12.47 2.26 -19.59
C GLY A 42 -11.04 2.81 -19.67
N THR A 43 -10.33 2.61 -20.79
CA THR A 43 -8.91 2.97 -20.93
C THR A 43 -8.62 4.28 -21.65
N GLU A 44 -9.62 5.14 -21.87
CA GLU A 44 -9.38 6.54 -22.28
C GLU A 44 -10.41 7.48 -21.61
N SER A 45 -10.02 8.04 -20.46
CA SER A 45 -10.53 9.33 -19.99
C SER A 45 -9.56 9.93 -18.99
N THR A 46 -8.54 10.61 -19.54
CA THR A 46 -7.95 11.80 -18.95
C THR A 46 -9.06 12.86 -18.90
N VAL A 47 -9.85 12.88 -17.82
CA VAL A 47 -10.65 14.05 -17.48
C VAL A 47 -10.37 14.36 -16.02
N THR A 48 -9.66 15.46 -15.83
CA THR A 48 -9.63 16.26 -14.62
C THR A 48 -11.06 16.71 -14.31
N VAL A 49 -11.75 15.99 -13.44
CA VAL A 49 -12.80 16.57 -12.62
C VAL A 49 -12.43 16.26 -11.18
N GLU A 50 -12.19 17.31 -10.42
CA GLU A 50 -12.07 17.29 -8.98
C GLU A 50 -13.44 16.87 -8.42
N ASP A 51 -13.66 15.57 -8.27
CA ASP A 51 -14.74 15.00 -7.47
C ASP A 51 -14.12 14.51 -6.16
N ASP A 52 -14.35 15.28 -5.10
CA ASP A 52 -13.71 15.20 -3.77
C ASP A 52 -14.14 13.96 -2.95
N ASN A 53 -14.75 12.95 -3.59
CA ASN A 53 -15.28 11.74 -2.95
C ASN A 53 -14.92 10.43 -3.65
N GLN A 54 -14.11 10.44 -4.71
CA GLN A 54 -13.60 9.18 -5.27
C GLN A 54 -12.43 8.66 -4.43
N LEU A 55 -12.66 7.57 -3.70
CA LEU A 55 -11.58 6.81 -3.06
C LEU A 55 -10.47 6.57 -4.09
N PRO A 56 -9.20 6.90 -3.79
CA PRO A 56 -8.13 6.77 -4.76
C PRO A 56 -8.05 5.33 -5.24
N SER A 57 -8.31 5.12 -6.54
CA SER A 57 -8.17 3.82 -7.19
C SER A 57 -6.76 3.31 -6.96
N ILE A 58 -6.62 2.29 -6.11
CA ILE A 58 -5.32 1.74 -5.75
C ILE A 58 -4.83 0.94 -6.95
N PRO A 59 -3.73 1.34 -7.61
CA PRO A 59 -3.25 0.61 -8.76
C PRO A 59 -2.80 -0.80 -8.34
N SER A 60 -3.40 -1.82 -8.97
CA SER A 60 -3.00 -3.20 -8.84
C SER A 60 -1.99 -3.53 -9.94
N LEU A 61 -0.70 -3.51 -9.59
CA LEU A 61 0.38 -3.85 -10.51
C LEU A 61 0.66 -5.35 -10.43
N CYS A 62 0.81 -6.03 -11.57
CA CYS A 62 1.11 -7.46 -11.58
C CYS A 62 2.60 -7.69 -11.86
N TRP A 63 3.33 -8.22 -10.86
CA TRP A 63 4.72 -8.66 -11.03
C TRP A 63 5.10 -9.78 -10.05
N GLY A 64 5.98 -10.68 -10.49
CA GLY A 64 6.31 -11.90 -9.76
C GLY A 64 5.10 -12.83 -9.57
N GLY A 65 4.20 -12.88 -10.57
CA GLY A 65 3.00 -13.73 -10.58
C GLY A 65 1.92 -13.34 -9.57
N ARG A 66 1.95 -12.10 -9.03
CA ARG A 66 0.99 -11.62 -8.03
C ARG A 66 0.62 -10.17 -8.26
N PHE A 67 -0.61 -9.81 -7.85
CA PHE A 67 -1.04 -8.42 -7.75
C PHE A 67 -0.43 -7.76 -6.51
N ARG A 68 0.14 -6.57 -6.70
CA ARG A 68 0.84 -5.80 -5.68
C ARG A 68 0.50 -4.33 -5.83
N ARG A 69 0.60 -3.61 -4.72
CA ARG A 69 0.22 -2.18 -4.62
C ARG A 69 1.35 -1.21 -4.95
N VAL A 70 2.56 -1.72 -5.21
CA VAL A 70 3.74 -0.92 -5.52
C VAL A 70 4.46 -1.44 -6.77
N PRO A 71 5.17 -0.56 -7.51
CA PRO A 71 6.02 -0.96 -8.63
C PRO A 71 7.16 -1.93 -8.22
N PRO A 72 7.72 -2.71 -9.17
CA PRO A 72 8.81 -3.65 -8.89
C PRO A 72 10.12 -2.97 -8.45
N ASP A 73 10.34 -1.72 -8.85
CA ASP A 73 11.49 -0.89 -8.50
C ASP A 73 11.24 -0.01 -7.25
N PHE A 74 10.12 -0.20 -6.56
CA PHE A 74 9.73 0.60 -5.39
C PHE A 74 10.81 0.64 -4.31
N GLN A 75 11.08 1.86 -3.83
CA GLN A 75 11.96 2.12 -2.70
C GLN A 75 11.24 2.96 -1.64
N LEU A 76 11.46 2.62 -0.37
CA LEU A 76 11.03 3.46 0.74
C LEU A 76 11.90 4.73 0.80
N PRO A 77 11.28 5.92 0.86
CA PRO A 77 12.01 7.18 0.85
C PRO A 77 12.90 7.28 2.08
N ASP A 78 14.16 7.68 1.88
CA ASP A 78 15.02 8.10 2.98
C ASP A 78 14.73 9.58 3.27
N CYS A 79 13.96 9.82 4.34
CA CYS A 79 13.40 11.13 4.63
C CYS A 79 13.25 11.33 6.15
N SER A 80 12.82 12.52 6.56
CA SER A 80 12.51 12.80 7.97
C SER A 80 11.28 12.02 8.45
N VAL A 81 11.11 11.92 9.76
CA VAL A 81 9.93 11.29 10.37
C VAL A 81 8.63 11.98 9.91
N ALA A 82 8.63 13.31 9.83
CA ALA A 82 7.47 14.08 9.38
C ALA A 82 7.08 13.75 7.93
N ALA A 83 8.05 13.70 7.02
CA ALA A 83 7.79 13.37 5.61
C ALA A 83 7.32 11.92 5.45
N LEU A 84 7.87 10.99 6.24
CA LEU A 84 7.39 9.61 6.25
C LEU A 84 5.97 9.51 6.82
N TRP A 85 5.61 10.29 7.84
CA TRP A 85 4.25 10.35 8.40
C TRP A 85 3.22 10.79 7.36
N VAL A 86 3.53 11.86 6.60
CA VAL A 86 2.66 12.31 5.50
C VAL A 86 2.49 11.19 4.47
N SER A 87 3.57 10.53 4.07
CA SER A 87 3.51 9.38 3.15
C SER A 87 2.74 8.19 3.74
N TRP A 88 2.80 8.01 5.06
CA TRP A 88 2.10 6.95 5.80
C TRP A 88 0.58 7.15 5.78
N MET A 89 0.11 8.38 5.98
CA MET A 89 -1.30 8.74 6.03
C MET A 89 -1.92 8.98 4.66
N CYS A 90 -1.23 9.72 3.79
CA CYS A 90 -1.78 10.23 2.53
C CYS A 90 -1.23 9.53 1.27
N GLY A 91 -0.11 8.79 1.38
CA GLY A 91 0.55 8.18 0.22
C GLY A 91 1.30 9.19 -0.64
N ASN A 92 1.45 8.88 -1.93
CA ASN A 92 2.08 9.79 -2.90
C ASN A 92 1.32 9.76 -4.23
N ALA A 93 0.51 10.78 -4.47
CA ALA A 93 -0.31 10.91 -5.67
C ALA A 93 0.54 10.96 -6.95
N SER A 94 1.64 11.72 -6.95
CA SER A 94 2.53 11.86 -8.12
C SER A 94 3.13 10.53 -8.58
N LYS A 95 3.43 9.63 -7.62
CA LYS A 95 3.95 8.28 -7.88
C LYS A 95 2.86 7.21 -7.93
N LYS A 96 1.58 7.61 -7.83
CA LYS A 96 0.41 6.71 -7.73
C LYS A 96 0.58 5.64 -6.65
N LEU A 97 1.15 6.03 -5.50
CA LEU A 97 1.36 5.14 -4.37
C LEU A 97 0.27 5.36 -3.31
N PRO A 98 -0.37 4.30 -2.82
CA PRO A 98 -1.32 4.43 -1.72
C PRO A 98 -0.60 4.82 -0.41
N PRO A 99 -1.35 5.25 0.62
CA PRO A 99 -0.83 5.41 1.98
C PRO A 99 -0.01 4.19 2.42
N LEU A 100 1.21 4.42 2.93
CA LEU A 100 2.13 3.31 3.26
C LEU A 100 1.55 2.34 4.29
N ARG A 101 0.65 2.81 5.16
CA ARG A 101 -0.07 1.97 6.13
C ARG A 101 -0.93 0.87 5.51
N MET A 102 -1.33 1.04 4.25
CA MET A 102 -2.10 0.07 3.48
C MET A 102 -1.21 -1.01 2.87
N LEU A 103 0.11 -0.82 2.84
CA LEU A 103 1.03 -1.79 2.27
C LEU A 103 1.29 -2.94 3.25
N ASP A 104 1.38 -4.14 2.70
CA ASP A 104 1.82 -5.34 3.41
C ASP A 104 3.25 -5.72 2.99
N GLY A 105 3.93 -6.55 3.79
CA GLY A 105 5.23 -7.09 3.43
C GLY A 105 5.20 -7.85 2.09
N ARG A 106 4.05 -8.43 1.74
CA ARG A 106 3.84 -9.09 0.44
C ARG A 106 3.85 -8.12 -0.74
N ASP A 107 3.63 -6.83 -0.52
CA ASP A 107 3.75 -5.83 -1.60
C ASP A 107 5.22 -5.52 -1.92
N MET A 108 6.15 -5.75 -1.00
CA MET A 108 7.54 -5.30 -1.13
C MET A 108 8.36 -6.16 -2.13
N PRO A 109 9.18 -5.52 -3.00
CA PRO A 109 10.09 -6.19 -3.94
C PRO A 109 11.14 -7.10 -3.31
N SER A 110 11.61 -6.78 -2.10
CA SER A 110 12.69 -7.51 -1.46
C SER A 110 12.43 -7.72 0.04
N ARG A 111 13.06 -8.77 0.60
CA ARG A 111 13.02 -9.05 2.05
C ARG A 111 13.61 -7.91 2.88
N ASN A 112 14.56 -7.14 2.34
CA ASN A 112 15.09 -5.96 3.02
C ASN A 112 14.02 -4.87 3.13
N LEU A 113 13.29 -4.59 2.05
CA LEU A 113 12.19 -3.62 2.06
C LEU A 113 11.04 -4.06 2.95
N GLN A 114 10.77 -5.36 3.06
CA GLN A 114 9.83 -5.90 4.05
C GLN A 114 10.22 -5.51 5.47
N LYS A 115 11.48 -5.75 5.85
CA LYS A 115 12.00 -5.36 7.17
C LYS A 115 11.91 -3.84 7.38
N ARG A 116 12.27 -3.04 6.37
CA ARG A 116 12.17 -1.58 6.43
C ARG A 116 10.72 -1.11 6.59
N LEU A 117 9.76 -1.75 5.93
CA LEU A 117 8.34 -1.44 6.12
C LEU A 117 7.87 -1.79 7.54
N SER A 118 8.35 -2.89 8.11
CA SER A 118 8.09 -3.23 9.52
C SER A 118 8.67 -2.18 10.48
N ASP A 119 9.87 -1.66 10.19
CA ASP A 119 10.50 -0.58 10.96
C ASP A 119 9.70 0.72 10.87
N ALA A 120 9.22 1.09 9.68
CA ALA A 120 8.34 2.23 9.48
C ALA A 120 7.02 2.05 10.24
N ARG A 121 6.37 0.89 10.14
CA ARG A 121 5.12 0.59 10.84
C ARG A 121 5.29 0.69 12.35
N TYR A 122 6.39 0.19 12.91
CA TYR A 122 6.71 0.34 14.33
C TYR A 122 6.68 1.81 14.80
N LEU A 123 7.37 2.70 14.07
CA LEU A 123 7.44 4.11 14.41
C LEU A 123 6.12 4.85 14.16
N MET A 124 5.43 4.54 13.08
CA MET A 124 4.20 5.24 12.72
C MET A 124 3.06 4.83 13.65
N THR A 125 2.94 3.55 13.99
CA THR A 125 1.93 3.09 14.96
C THR A 125 2.11 3.71 16.35
N SER A 126 3.34 4.00 16.79
CA SER A 126 3.53 4.74 18.05
C SER A 126 3.07 6.19 17.98
N ILE A 127 3.17 6.83 16.81
CA ILE A 127 2.62 8.18 16.60
C ILE A 127 1.09 8.11 16.52
N GLU A 128 0.53 7.11 15.84
CA GLU A 128 -0.94 6.91 15.76
C GLU A 128 -1.58 6.68 17.14
N SER A 129 -0.93 5.91 18.02
CA SER A 129 -1.47 5.65 19.37
C SER A 129 -1.58 6.92 20.21
N GLU A 130 -0.71 7.89 19.96
CA GLU A 130 -0.66 9.17 20.67
C GLU A 130 -1.56 10.23 20.03
N ALA A 131 -1.71 10.18 18.70
CA ALA A 131 -2.61 11.08 17.97
C ALA A 131 -4.09 10.80 18.27
N LYS A 132 -4.45 9.54 18.52
CA LYS A 132 -5.83 9.11 18.80
C LYS A 132 -6.44 9.84 20.03
N PRO A 133 -5.77 9.89 21.20
CA PRO A 133 -6.23 10.66 22.35
C PRO A 133 -6.41 12.16 22.11
N THR A 134 -5.65 12.78 21.19
CA THR A 134 -5.72 14.23 20.93
C THR A 134 -7.04 14.64 20.26
N GLY A 135 -7.83 13.69 19.75
CA GLY A 135 -9.08 13.97 19.03
C GLY A 135 -8.91 14.56 17.62
N LEU A 136 -7.67 14.87 17.22
CA LEU A 136 -7.29 15.34 15.88
C LEU A 136 -7.10 14.19 14.87
N TRP A 137 -7.15 12.94 15.33
CA TRP A 137 -6.95 11.77 14.49
C TRP A 137 -8.06 11.60 13.45
N GLN A 138 -7.67 11.43 12.20
CA GLN A 138 -8.57 11.15 11.09
C GLN A 138 -8.11 9.91 10.32
N ALA A 139 -9.07 9.12 9.84
CA ALA A 139 -8.78 7.93 9.06
C ALA A 139 -8.11 8.30 7.74
N ASN A 140 -8.63 9.25 6.96
CA ASN A 140 -8.06 9.68 5.68
C ASN A 140 -7.84 11.20 5.69
N PRO A 141 -6.78 11.70 6.36
CA PRO A 141 -6.53 13.12 6.44
C PRO A 141 -6.05 13.67 5.10
N THR A 142 -6.33 14.95 4.88
CA THR A 142 -5.64 15.73 3.85
C THR A 142 -4.16 15.86 4.20
N HIS A 143 -3.34 16.29 3.23
CA HIS A 143 -1.91 16.53 3.47
C HIS A 143 -1.69 17.52 4.63
N GLU A 144 -2.47 18.60 4.68
CA GLU A 144 -2.36 19.61 5.74
C GLU A 144 -2.73 19.04 7.11
N ASP A 145 -3.79 18.23 7.17
CA ASP A 145 -4.23 17.63 8.43
C ASP A 145 -3.24 16.58 8.93
N ALA A 146 -2.62 15.82 8.03
CA ALA A 146 -1.54 14.89 8.40
C ALA A 146 -0.35 15.64 9.03
N VAL A 147 0.02 16.82 8.50
CA VAL A 147 1.06 17.67 9.08
C VAL A 147 0.63 18.22 10.44
N LYS A 148 -0.61 18.71 10.58
CA LYS A 148 -1.15 19.20 11.87
C LYS A 148 -1.11 18.11 12.94
N ILE A 149 -1.61 16.91 12.63
CA ILE A 149 -1.57 15.75 13.54
C ILE A 149 -0.13 15.46 13.99
N PHE A 150 0.82 15.45 13.05
CA PHE A 150 2.22 15.21 13.39
C PHE A 150 2.80 16.28 14.31
N THR A 151 2.53 17.57 14.05
CA THR A 151 3.05 18.66 14.88
C THR A 151 2.53 18.60 16.31
N SER A 152 1.26 18.18 16.51
CA SER A 152 0.69 17.95 17.83
C SER A 152 1.36 16.78 18.57
N CYS A 153 1.86 15.78 17.83
CA CYS A 153 2.54 14.60 18.37
C CYS A 153 4.08 14.68 18.31
N ALA A 154 4.66 15.82 17.95
CA ALA A 154 6.10 15.94 17.67
C ALA A 154 6.98 15.62 18.90
N SER A 155 6.47 15.87 20.11
CA SER A 155 7.11 15.53 21.39
C SER A 155 7.33 14.02 21.59
N ILE A 156 6.62 13.16 20.88
CA ILE A 156 6.77 11.70 20.99
C ILE A 156 7.97 11.19 20.20
N SER A 157 8.40 11.92 19.16
CA SER A 157 9.63 11.62 18.43
C SER A 157 10.90 12.05 19.17
N THR A 158 10.81 12.40 20.47
CA THR A 158 11.93 12.92 21.27
C THR A 158 13.07 11.92 21.37
N ILE A 159 13.99 12.07 20.43
CA ILE A 159 15.28 11.41 20.43
C ILE A 159 16.19 12.19 21.39
N PRO A 160 17.02 11.52 22.20
CA PRO A 160 17.98 12.21 23.05
C PRO A 160 18.82 13.22 22.26
N ASP A 161 18.87 14.46 22.75
CA ASP A 161 19.53 15.62 22.12
C ASP A 161 21.04 15.48 21.97
N ARG A 162 21.63 14.48 22.65
CA ARG A 162 23.07 14.24 22.68
C ARG A 162 23.39 12.83 22.21
N THR A 163 24.43 12.74 21.39
CA THR A 163 25.04 11.44 21.05
C THR A 163 25.78 10.88 22.27
N ALA A 164 26.14 9.59 22.24
CA ALA A 164 27.03 8.99 23.25
C ALA A 164 28.37 9.76 23.42
N GLN A 165 28.78 10.48 22.37
CA GLN A 165 29.96 11.35 22.34
C GLN A 165 29.64 12.83 22.71
N ARG A 166 28.52 13.09 23.39
CA ARG A 166 28.03 14.42 23.85
C ARG A 166 27.81 15.49 22.78
N ARG A 167 27.90 15.16 21.48
CA ARG A 167 27.63 16.11 20.39
C ARG A 167 26.13 16.42 20.32
N LYS A 168 25.79 17.70 20.09
CA LYS A 168 24.41 18.15 19.89
C LYS A 168 23.83 17.53 18.62
N ARG A 169 22.64 16.96 18.72
CA ARG A 169 21.94 16.28 17.63
C ARG A 169 20.86 17.20 17.08
N ARG A 170 20.77 17.32 15.76
CA ARG A 170 19.69 18.02 15.06
C ARG A 170 18.52 17.05 14.88
N SER A 171 17.81 16.75 15.96
CA SER A 171 16.77 15.71 16.05
C SER A 171 15.73 15.79 14.93
N GLY A 172 15.27 16.98 14.56
CA GLY A 172 14.32 17.20 13.45
C GLY A 172 14.85 16.93 12.04
N GLN A 173 16.16 16.74 11.85
CA GLN A 173 16.79 16.45 10.55
C GLN A 173 17.21 14.98 10.41
N LEU A 174 16.91 14.13 11.40
CA LEU A 174 17.29 12.73 11.34
C LEU A 174 16.39 11.95 10.37
N SER A 175 17.02 11.06 9.61
CA SER A 175 16.28 10.04 8.85
C SER A 175 15.46 9.20 9.81
N TRP A 176 14.22 8.89 9.43
CA TRP A 176 13.33 8.02 10.20
C TRP A 176 13.98 6.67 10.54
N THR A 177 14.85 6.14 9.67
CA THR A 177 15.58 4.88 9.91
C THR A 177 16.49 4.99 11.12
N THR A 178 17.16 6.13 11.27
CA THR A 178 18.03 6.44 12.41
C THR A 178 17.20 6.58 13.68
N VAL A 179 16.02 7.20 13.59
CA VAL A 179 15.09 7.32 14.72
C VAL A 179 14.66 5.95 15.23
N VAL A 180 14.24 5.05 14.34
CA VAL A 180 13.87 3.67 14.72
C VAL A 180 15.04 2.94 15.38
N ALA A 181 16.23 3.03 14.79
CA ALA A 181 17.41 2.37 15.34
C ALA A 181 17.74 2.87 16.75
N LEU A 182 17.56 4.16 17.03
CA LEU A 182 17.75 4.72 18.36
C LEU A 182 16.67 4.25 19.33
N HIS A 183 15.39 4.28 18.93
CA HIS A 183 14.28 3.84 19.78
C HIS A 183 14.43 2.37 20.18
N ARG A 184 14.84 1.51 19.24
CA ARG A 184 15.12 0.08 19.51
C ARG A 184 16.32 -0.15 20.41
N ARG A 185 17.35 0.69 20.33
CA ARG A 185 18.50 0.62 21.25
C ARG A 185 18.11 1.00 22.67
N SER A 186 17.29 2.04 22.83
CA SER A 186 16.79 2.48 24.13
C SER A 186 15.84 1.48 24.77
N ASN A 187 15.01 0.80 23.99
CA ASN A 187 14.05 -0.21 24.48
C ASN A 187 14.65 -1.61 24.64
N ARG A 188 15.95 -1.80 24.43
CA ARG A 188 16.60 -3.09 24.67
C ARG A 188 16.71 -3.26 26.19
N PRO A 189 16.17 -4.34 26.79
CA PRO A 189 16.30 -4.58 28.22
C PRO A 189 17.80 -4.62 28.57
N GLN A 190 18.19 -3.78 29.54
CA GLN A 190 19.51 -3.91 30.15
C GLN A 190 19.46 -5.20 30.97
N ASN A 191 20.06 -6.27 30.44
CA ASN A 191 20.38 -7.43 31.25
C ASN A 191 21.40 -6.95 32.28
N HIS A 192 20.94 -6.66 33.50
CA HIS A 192 21.82 -6.56 34.65
C HIS A 192 22.25 -7.99 35.00
N GLU A 193 23.51 -8.31 34.70
CA GLU A 193 24.25 -9.40 35.33
C GLU A 193 24.58 -9.07 36.78
#